data_AF-A0A2A6RFI2-F1
#
_entry.id   AF-A0A2A6RFI2-F1
#
_cell.length_a   1.000
_cell.length_b   1.000
_cell.length_c   1.000
_cell.angle_alpha   90.00
_cell.angle_beta   90.00
_cell.angle_gamma   90.00
#
_symmetry.space_group_name_H-M   'P 1'
#
loop_
_entity.id
_entity.type
_entity.pdbx_description
1 polymer ?
#
loop_
_entity_poly.entity_id
_entity_poly.type
_entity_poly.pdbx_seq_one_letter_code
_entity_poly.pdbx_strand_id
1 'polypeptide(L)'
;MPNEIIHNLLEWIEVAAVGLELLAVIIIVVAALLSTFNFIRSYVTRQPMLASYHAYKVQLGRGLLLGLEMLVAADVVRTVALETSLNSIIFLGLLVLIRTFLSWSLTLEIEHRWPWQHPPN
;
A
#
# COMPACT_ATOMS: atom_id res chain seq x y z
N MET A 1 -14.98 -37.14 -3.07
CA MET A 1 -14.54 -36.20 -2.03
C MET A 1 -13.87 -34.94 -2.62
N PRO A 2 -14.51 -34.18 -3.54
CA PRO A 2 -13.93 -32.94 -4.08
C PRO A 2 -14.07 -31.73 -3.14
N ASN A 3 -15.02 -31.77 -2.20
CA ASN A 3 -15.31 -30.63 -1.33
C ASN A 3 -14.20 -30.37 -0.30
N GLU A 4 -13.55 -31.42 0.25
CA GLU A 4 -12.46 -31.26 1.22
C GLU A 4 -11.24 -30.55 0.62
N ILE A 5 -10.93 -30.80 -0.66
CA ILE A 5 -9.79 -30.18 -1.35
C ILE A 5 -10.02 -28.67 -1.51
N ILE A 6 -11.25 -28.27 -1.84
CA ILE A 6 -11.62 -26.86 -2.00
C ILE A 6 -11.54 -26.13 -0.66
N HIS A 7 -12.06 -26.72 0.42
CA HIS A 7 -12.00 -26.10 1.76
C HIS A 7 -10.57 -25.89 2.22
N ASN A 8 -9.70 -26.91 2.08
CA ASN A 8 -8.28 -26.78 2.43
C ASN A 8 -7.58 -25.70 1.59
N LEU A 9 -7.88 -25.62 0.29
CA LEU A 9 -7.29 -24.61 -0.60
C LEU A 9 -7.70 -23.18 -0.20
N LEU A 10 -8.97 -22.97 0.15
CA LEU A 10 -9.46 -21.66 0.60
C LEU A 10 -8.77 -21.21 1.89
N GLU A 11 -8.56 -22.13 2.84
CA GLU A 11 -7.85 -21.85 4.09
C GLU A 11 -6.40 -21.44 3.84
N TRP A 12 -5.67 -22.13 2.95
CA TRP A 12 -4.30 -21.75 2.57
C TRP A 12 -4.24 -20.37 1.89
N ILE A 13 -5.23 -20.05 1.06
CA ILE A 13 -5.31 -18.76 0.38
C ILE A 13 -5.60 -17.64 1.37
N GLU A 14 -6.52 -17.85 2.32
CA GLU A 14 -6.79 -16.88 3.37
C GLU A 14 -5.54 -16.59 4.21
N VAL A 15 -4.80 -17.63 4.60
CA VAL A 15 -3.53 -17.49 5.31
C VAL A 15 -2.51 -16.70 4.48
N ALA A 16 -2.42 -16.97 3.17
CA ALA A 16 -1.52 -16.24 2.28
C ALA A 16 -1.91 -14.75 2.16
N ALA A 17 -3.19 -14.44 1.99
CA ALA A 17 -3.68 -13.07 1.89
C ALA A 17 -3.41 -12.28 3.19
N VAL A 18 -3.70 -12.88 4.35
CA VAL A 18 -3.39 -12.28 5.67
C VAL A 18 -1.88 -12.10 5.84
N GLY A 19 -1.06 -13.06 5.40
CA GLY A 19 0.40 -12.93 5.41
C GLY A 19 0.89 -11.74 4.59
N LEU A 20 0.33 -11.51 3.40
CA LEU A 20 0.64 -10.36 2.56
C LEU A 20 0.21 -9.03 3.19
N GLU A 21 -0.98 -8.98 3.79
CA GLU A 21 -1.47 -7.81 4.54
C GLU A 21 -0.53 -7.46 5.71
N LEU A 22 -0.15 -8.46 6.51
CA LEU A 22 0.77 -8.27 7.63
C LEU A 22 2.14 -7.76 7.16
N LEU A 23 2.68 -8.35 6.08
CA LEU A 23 3.94 -7.91 5.50
C LEU A 23 3.88 -6.44 5.05
N ALA A 24 2.79 -6.05 4.38
CA ALA A 24 2.59 -4.68 3.95
C ALA A 24 2.56 -3.69 5.12
N VAL A 25 1.81 -4.02 6.18
CA VAL A 25 1.75 -3.21 7.40
C VAL A 25 3.13 -3.06 8.03
N ILE A 26 3.89 -4.16 8.12
CA ILE A 26 5.26 -4.13 8.65
C ILE A 26 6.15 -3.21 7.82
N ILE A 27 6.11 -3.31 6.49
CA ILE A 27 6.88 -2.45 5.59
C ILE A 27 6.55 -0.97 5.82
N ILE A 28 5.26 -0.63 5.88
CA ILE A 28 4.79 0.74 6.10
C ILE A 28 5.27 1.27 7.45
N VAL A 29 5.11 0.49 8.51
CA VAL A 29 5.52 0.87 9.87
C VAL A 29 7.03 1.06 9.95
N VAL A 30 7.82 0.13 9.40
CA VAL A 30 9.28 0.22 9.38
C VAL A 30 9.74 1.46 8.60
N ALA A 31 9.17 1.71 7.43
CA ALA A 31 9.49 2.89 6.63
C ALA A 31 9.16 4.19 7.36
N ALA A 32 8.01 4.25 8.04
CA ALA A 32 7.61 5.41 8.84
C ALA A 32 8.56 5.65 10.02
N LEU A 33 8.92 4.60 10.75
CA LEU A 33 9.85 4.67 11.88
C LEU A 33 11.25 5.12 11.44
N LEU A 34 11.80 4.50 10.38
CA LEU A 34 13.12 4.85 9.86
C LEU A 34 13.16 6.28 9.32
N SER A 35 12.13 6.69 8.58
CA SER A 35 12.02 8.06 8.05
C SER A 35 11.97 9.07 9.19
N THR A 36 11.14 8.81 10.21
CA THR A 36 10.99 9.68 11.39
C THR A 36 12.29 9.77 12.18
N PHE A 37 12.94 8.63 12.44
CA PHE A 37 14.22 8.59 13.14
C PHE A 37 15.30 9.39 12.40
N ASN A 38 15.40 9.22 11.09
CA ASN A 38 16.36 9.96 10.25
C ASN A 38 16.07 11.47 10.24
N PHE A 39 14.79 11.86 10.21
CA PHE A 39 14.38 13.26 10.29
C PHE A 39 14.77 13.90 11.62
N ILE A 40 14.47 13.25 12.74
CA ILE A 40 14.84 13.73 14.09
C ILE A 40 16.37 13.85 14.20
N ARG A 41 17.11 12.84 13.74
CA ARG A 41 18.58 12.89 13.74
C ARG A 41 19.11 14.07 12.92
N SER A 42 18.55 14.29 11.72
CA SER A 42 18.93 15.40 10.84
C SER A 42 18.67 16.77 11.47
N TYR A 43 17.53 16.90 12.16
CA TYR A 43 17.15 18.10 12.91
C TYR A 43 18.13 18.40 14.05
N VAL A 44 18.51 17.40 14.84
CA VAL A 44 19.51 17.56 15.92
C VAL A 44 20.88 17.95 15.36
N THR A 45 21.26 17.45 14.18
CA THR A 45 22.52 17.80 13.50
C THR A 45 22.49 19.15 12.76
N ARG A 46 21.44 19.98 12.92
CA ARG A 46 21.28 21.31 12.29
C ARG A 46 21.38 21.32 10.76
N GLN A 47 20.97 20.24 10.10
CA GLN A 47 20.86 20.26 8.64
C GLN A 47 19.73 21.20 8.17
N PRO A 48 19.80 21.72 6.94
CA PRO A 48 18.75 22.57 6.39
C PRO A 48 17.39 21.84 6.44
N MET A 49 16.42 22.48 7.10
CA MET A 49 15.11 21.91 7.40
C MET A 49 14.36 21.49 6.12
N LEU A 50 14.51 22.26 5.04
CA LEU A 50 13.90 21.97 3.75
C LEU A 50 14.40 20.64 3.15
N ALA A 51 15.70 20.39 3.20
CA ALA A 51 16.30 19.17 2.67
C ALA A 51 15.93 17.94 3.50
N SER A 52 15.90 18.10 4.84
CA SER A 52 15.51 17.04 5.77
C SER A 52 14.04 16.63 5.58
N TYR A 53 13.15 17.62 5.39
CA TYR A 53 11.73 17.37 5.15
C TYR A 53 11.49 16.68 3.79
N HIS A 54 12.19 17.10 2.74
CA HIS A 54 12.10 16.44 1.44
C HIS A 54 12.57 14.98 1.50
N ALA A 55 13.71 14.73 2.17
CA ALA A 55 14.22 13.36 2.36
C ALA A 55 13.24 12.48 3.16
N TYR A 56 12.62 13.03 4.21
CA TYR A 56 11.58 12.36 4.98
C TYR A 56 10.40 11.95 4.09
N LYS A 57 9.84 12.89 3.31
CA LYS A 57 8.71 12.62 2.40
C LYS A 57 9.05 11.54 1.37
N VAL A 58 10.25 11.58 0.79
CA VAL A 58 10.67 10.59 -0.21
C VAL A 58 10.79 9.21 0.42
N GLN A 59 11.41 9.10 1.60
CA GLN A 59 11.64 7.80 2.25
C GLN A 59 10.33 7.19 2.76
N LEU A 60 9.45 8.01 3.34
CA LEU A 60 8.11 7.60 3.74
C LEU A 60 7.26 7.18 2.53
N GLY A 61 7.24 8.00 1.47
CA GLY A 61 6.47 7.75 0.26
C GLY A 61 6.87 6.44 -0.44
N ARG A 62 8.18 6.13 -0.51
CA ARG A 62 8.66 4.85 -1.08
C ARG A 62 8.20 3.65 -0.27
N GLY A 63 8.21 3.74 1.05
CA GLY A 63 7.71 2.66 1.92
C GLY A 63 6.21 2.46 1.82
N LEU A 64 5.44 3.56 1.77
CA LEU A 64 4.00 3.51 1.54
C LEU A 64 3.66 2.89 0.18
N LEU A 65 4.37 3.27 -0.89
CA LEU A 65 4.16 2.71 -2.23
C LEU A 65 4.40 1.19 -2.24
N LEU A 66 5.49 0.73 -1.63
CA LEU A 66 5.80 -0.70 -1.53
C LEU A 66 4.76 -1.47 -0.71
N GLY A 67 4.33 -0.91 0.42
CA GLY A 67 3.25 -1.49 1.22
C GLY A 67 1.94 -1.57 0.44
N LEU A 68 1.64 -0.55 -0.39
CA LEU A 68 0.51 -0.60 -1.29
C LEU A 68 0.68 -1.71 -2.34
N GLU A 69 1.82 -1.89 -2.98
CA GLU A 69 2.00 -3.01 -3.93
C GLU A 69 1.66 -4.38 -3.28
N MET A 70 2.09 -4.58 -2.03
CA MET A 70 1.79 -5.81 -1.27
C MET A 70 0.31 -5.95 -0.90
N LEU A 71 -0.32 -4.85 -0.47
CA LEU A 71 -1.76 -4.84 -0.21
C LEU A 71 -2.57 -5.12 -1.49
N VAL A 72 -2.10 -4.70 -2.68
CA VAL A 72 -2.81 -5.02 -3.96
C VAL A 72 -2.75 -6.51 -4.18
N ALA A 73 -1.57 -7.11 -3.99
CA ALA A 73 -1.40 -8.54 -4.14
C ALA A 73 -2.31 -9.34 -3.19
N ALA A 74 -2.42 -8.90 -1.93
CA ALA A 74 -3.32 -9.52 -0.95
C ALA A 74 -4.79 -9.49 -1.40
N ASP A 75 -5.27 -8.33 -1.86
CA ASP A 75 -6.63 -8.18 -2.38
C ASP A 75 -6.86 -9.09 -3.60
N VAL A 76 -5.93 -9.12 -4.55
CA VAL A 76 -6.02 -9.97 -5.76
C VAL A 76 -6.10 -11.45 -5.37
N VAL A 77 -5.27 -11.91 -4.44
CA VAL A 77 -5.30 -13.31 -3.96
C VAL A 77 -6.64 -13.65 -3.31
N ARG A 78 -7.16 -12.75 -2.45
CA ARG A 78 -8.46 -12.91 -1.78
C ARG A 78 -9.62 -12.95 -2.79
N THR A 79 -9.61 -12.04 -3.76
CA THR A 79 -10.66 -11.88 -4.78
C THR A 79 -10.79 -13.09 -5.71
N VAL A 80 -9.66 -13.59 -6.24
CA VAL A 80 -9.65 -14.68 -7.23
C VAL A 80 -10.05 -16.01 -6.60
N ALA A 81 -9.77 -16.19 -5.31
CA ALA A 81 -9.94 -17.47 -4.64
C ALA A 81 -11.29 -17.69 -4.00
N LEU A 82 -11.86 -16.64 -3.37
CA LEU A 82 -13.00 -16.82 -2.48
C LEU A 82 -14.34 -16.75 -3.22
N GLU A 83 -14.48 -15.91 -4.24
CA GLU A 83 -15.83 -15.55 -4.69
C GLU A 83 -15.96 -15.29 -6.19
N THR A 84 -16.38 -16.31 -6.93
CA THR A 84 -17.02 -16.17 -8.26
C THR A 84 -18.50 -15.76 -8.16
N SER A 85 -18.91 -15.04 -7.10
CA SER A 85 -20.29 -14.60 -6.84
C SER A 85 -20.46 -13.10 -7.10
N LEU A 86 -21.59 -12.68 -7.67
CA LEU A 86 -21.84 -11.28 -8.04
C LEU A 86 -21.77 -10.29 -6.87
N ASN A 87 -22.26 -10.67 -5.67
CA ASN A 87 -22.25 -9.77 -4.50
C ASN A 87 -20.83 -9.45 -4.03
N SER A 88 -19.99 -10.47 -4.06
CA SER A 88 -18.59 -10.43 -3.67
C SER A 88 -17.76 -9.58 -4.62
N ILE A 89 -18.00 -9.72 -5.94
CA ILE A 89 -17.39 -8.89 -6.98
C ILE A 89 -17.71 -7.40 -6.74
N ILE A 90 -18.91 -7.06 -6.26
CA ILE A 90 -19.28 -5.67 -5.94
C ILE A 90 -18.46 -5.12 -4.75
N PHE A 91 -18.31 -5.88 -3.67
CA PHE A 91 -17.51 -5.45 -2.52
C PHE A 91 -16.03 -5.27 -2.89
N LEU A 92 -15.51 -6.18 -3.71
CA LEU A 92 -14.15 -6.12 -4.23
C LEU A 92 -13.95 -4.93 -5.16
N GLY A 93 -14.90 -4.69 -6.07
CA GLY A 93 -14.91 -3.51 -6.93
C GLY A 93 -14.90 -2.21 -6.12
N LEU A 94 -15.70 -2.14 -5.05
CA LEU A 94 -15.73 -1.00 -4.15
C LEU A 94 -14.40 -0.79 -3.43
N LEU A 95 -13.78 -1.87 -2.93
CA LEU A 95 -12.49 -1.81 -2.25
C LEU A 95 -11.37 -1.33 -3.18
N VAL A 96 -11.30 -1.85 -4.41
CA VAL A 96 -10.35 -1.40 -5.44
C VAL A 96 -10.60 0.08 -5.79
N LEU A 97 -11.85 0.52 -5.83
CA LEU A 97 -12.21 1.91 -6.13
C LEU A 97 -11.77 2.87 -5.02
N ILE A 98 -12.02 2.53 -3.75
CA ILE A 98 -11.55 3.28 -2.58
C ILE A 98 -10.02 3.40 -2.62
N ARG A 99 -9.34 2.29 -2.88
CA ARG A 99 -7.88 2.24 -2.95
C ARG A 99 -7.32 3.12 -4.05
N THR A 100 -7.89 3.03 -5.24
CA THR A 100 -7.48 3.85 -6.39
C THR A 100 -7.69 5.32 -6.07
N PHE A 101 -8.83 5.68 -5.47
CA PHE A 101 -9.13 7.04 -5.07
C PHE A 101 -8.16 7.58 -4.01
N LEU A 102 -7.88 6.81 -2.95
CA LEU A 102 -6.95 7.22 -1.88
C LEU A 102 -5.51 7.33 -2.39
N SER A 103 -5.03 6.34 -3.14
CA SER A 103 -3.70 6.38 -3.75
C SER A 103 -3.56 7.59 -4.68
N TRP A 104 -4.59 7.87 -5.46
CA TRP A 104 -4.60 9.01 -6.37
C TRP A 104 -4.65 10.36 -5.64
N SER A 105 -5.49 10.49 -4.61
CA SER A 105 -5.57 11.68 -3.76
C SER A 105 -4.23 11.98 -3.08
N LEU A 106 -3.54 10.95 -2.58
CA LEU A 106 -2.25 11.10 -1.92
C LEU A 106 -1.17 11.57 -2.91
N THR A 107 -1.13 11.01 -4.11
CA THR A 107 -0.22 11.46 -5.18
C THR A 107 -0.46 12.93 -5.54
N LEU A 108 -1.73 13.34 -5.69
CA LEU A 108 -2.09 14.72 -5.98
C LEU A 108 -1.62 15.70 -4.90
N GLU A 109 -1.81 15.35 -3.62
CA GLU A 109 -1.36 16.17 -2.49
C GLU A 109 0.16 16.29 -2.45
N ILE A 110 0.89 15.21 -2.76
CA ILE A 110 2.35 15.21 -2.75
C ILE A 110 2.92 16.01 -3.92
N GLU A 111 2.35 15.88 -5.11
CA GLU A 111 2.91 16.45 -6.35
C GLU A 111 2.41 17.87 -6.65
N HIS A 112 1.28 18.30 -6.04
CA HIS A 112 0.57 19.56 -6.34
C HIS A 112 0.23 19.72 -7.84
N ARG A 113 0.21 18.60 -8.58
CA ARG A 113 0.05 18.51 -10.03
C ARG A 113 -0.88 17.35 -10.31
N TRP A 114 -1.66 17.44 -11.38
CA TRP A 114 -2.42 16.27 -11.83
C TRP A 114 -1.47 15.24 -12.45
N PRO A 115 -1.70 13.92 -12.26
CA PRO A 115 -0.77 12.90 -12.76
C PRO A 115 -0.64 12.86 -14.29
N TRP A 116 -1.56 13.50 -15.02
CA TRP A 116 -1.50 13.66 -16.48
C TRP A 116 -0.90 15.01 -16.93
N GLN A 117 -0.37 15.82 -16.01
CA GLN A 117 0.36 17.04 -16.38
C GLN A 117 1.80 16.70 -16.72
N HIS A 118 2.13 16.77 -18.01
CA HIS A 118 3.52 16.67 -18.46
C HIS A 118 4.33 17.88 -17.97
N PRO A 119 5.62 17.71 -17.62
CA PRO A 119 6.49 18.82 -17.25
C PRO A 119 6.56 19.82 -18.42
N PRO A 120 6.44 21.13 -18.18
CA PRO A 120 6.69 22.12 -19.22
C PRO A 120 8.17 22.04 -19.63
N ASN A 121 8.38 21.95 -20.93
CA ASN A 121 9.66 21.84 -21.63
C ASN A 121 10.58 23.05 -21.37
#